data_AF-A0A0G3CEI7-F1
#
_entry.id   AF-A0A0G3CEI7-F1
#
_cell.length_a   1.000
_cell.length_b   1.000
_cell.length_c   1.000
_cell.angle_alpha   90.00
_cell.angle_beta   90.00
_cell.angle_gamma   90.00
#
_symmetry.space_group_name_H-M   'P 1'
#
loop_
_entity.id
_entity.type
_entity.pdbx_description
1 polymer ?
#
loop_
_entity_poly.entity_id
_entity_poly.type
_entity_poly.pdbx_seq_one_letter_code
_entity_poly.pdbx_strand_id
1 'polypeptide(L)'
;MEKALEIASNIRSDSYRAKALCFILSLMRNSPVNKLYFLWRRVIQILKEGTRSNLLSNIITLIPVINDLGEDETLFEISQAIIDVSYWFP
;
A
#
# COMPACT_ATOMS: atom_id res chain seq x y z
N MET A 1 -16.06 -2.92 -7.30
CA MET A 1 -14.71 -2.67 -6.72
C MET A 1 -14.75 -1.74 -5.52
N GLU A 2 -15.49 -0.62 -5.55
CA GLU A 2 -15.72 0.22 -4.36
C GLU A 2 -16.28 -0.58 -3.18
N LYS A 3 -17.26 -1.46 -3.43
CA LYS A 3 -17.79 -2.39 -2.42
C LYS A 3 -16.74 -3.36 -1.86
N ALA A 4 -15.78 -3.81 -2.68
CA ALA A 4 -14.70 -4.67 -2.20
C ALA A 4 -13.74 -3.90 -1.29
N LEU A 5 -13.41 -2.65 -1.66
CA LEU A 5 -12.65 -1.74 -0.81
C LEU A 5 -13.36 -1.45 0.51
N GLU A 6 -14.67 -1.20 0.46
CA GLU A 6 -15.48 -0.97 1.66
C GLU A 6 -15.47 -2.18 2.60
N ILE A 7 -15.73 -3.39 2.08
CA ILE A 7 -15.69 -4.63 2.86
C ILE A 7 -14.29 -4.84 3.45
N ALA A 8 -13.24 -4.70 2.63
CA ALA A 8 -11.86 -4.86 3.09
C ALA A 8 -11.49 -3.84 4.17
N SER A 9 -11.92 -2.59 4.04
CA SER A 9 -11.68 -1.51 5.01
C SER A 9 -12.34 -1.77 6.37
N ASN A 10 -13.41 -2.56 6.41
CA ASN A 10 -14.14 -2.87 7.65
C ASN A 10 -13.66 -4.17 8.34
N ILE A 11 -12.64 -4.84 7.81
CA ILE A 11 -12.06 -6.02 8.46
C ILE A 11 -11.42 -5.61 9.80
N ARG A 12 -11.85 -6.25 10.90
CA ARG A 12 -11.39 -5.92 12.26
C ARG A 12 -9.90 -6.18 12.50
N SER A 13 -9.38 -7.27 11.97
CA SER A 13 -7.95 -7.59 12.09
C SER A 13 -7.15 -6.71 11.15
N ASP A 14 -6.25 -5.88 11.69
CA ASP A 14 -5.42 -4.97 10.90
C ASP A 14 -4.58 -5.71 9.86
N SER A 15 -4.04 -6.89 10.21
CA SER A 15 -3.26 -7.71 9.28
C SER A 15 -4.12 -8.22 8.12
N TYR A 16 -5.33 -8.71 8.40
CA TYR A 16 -6.24 -9.18 7.34
C TYR A 16 -6.82 -8.04 6.51
N ARG A 17 -7.15 -6.91 7.15
CA ARG A 17 -7.58 -5.66 6.48
C ARG A 17 -6.53 -5.21 5.49
N ALA A 18 -5.29 -5.12 5.94
CA ALA A 18 -4.18 -4.67 5.13
C ALA A 18 -3.91 -5.60 3.94
N LYS A 19 -3.87 -6.92 4.17
CA LYS A 19 -3.70 -7.92 3.11
C LYS A 19 -4.81 -7.84 2.06
N ALA A 20 -6.06 -7.73 2.48
CA ALA A 20 -7.20 -7.60 1.58
C ALA A 20 -7.12 -6.33 0.72
N LEU A 21 -6.78 -5.19 1.33
CA LEU A 21 -6.62 -3.91 0.61
C LEU A 21 -5.46 -3.96 -0.39
N CYS A 22 -4.32 -4.55 -0.02
CA CYS A 22 -3.18 -4.71 -0.94
C CYS A 22 -3.54 -5.62 -2.12
N PHE A 23 -4.24 -6.73 -1.86
CA PHE A 23 -4.71 -7.63 -2.91
C PHE A 23 -5.64 -6.91 -3.89
N ILE A 24 -6.62 -6.15 -3.38
CA ILE A 24 -7.53 -5.34 -4.21
C ILE A 24 -6.75 -4.37 -5.09
N LEU A 25 -5.74 -3.68 -4.54
CA LEU A 25 -4.88 -2.77 -5.30
C LEU A 25 -4.10 -3.48 -6.42
N SER A 26 -3.54 -4.65 -6.12
CA SER A 26 -2.80 -5.45 -7.10
C SER A 26 -3.67 -5.93 -8.27
N LEU A 27 -4.95 -6.22 -8.02
CA LEU A 27 -5.90 -6.56 -9.08
C LEU A 27 -6.27 -5.35 -9.97
N MET A 28 -6.02 -4.14 -9.49
CA MET A 28 -6.40 -2.90 -10.17
C MET A 28 -5.27 -2.25 -10.96
N ARG A 29 -4.12 -2.92 -11.01
CA ARG A 29 -2.92 -2.51 -11.73
C ARG A 29 -3.16 -2.06 -13.18
N ASN A 30 -4.09 -2.71 -13.87
CA ASN A 30 -4.45 -2.41 -15.26
C ASN A 30 -5.54 -1.34 -15.40
N SER A 31 -5.93 -0.66 -14.32
CA SER A 31 -6.89 0.44 -14.36
C SER A 31 -6.21 1.73 -14.85
N PRO A 32 -6.99 2.70 -15.38
CA PRO A 32 -6.47 4.03 -15.66
C PRO A 32 -5.71 4.63 -14.46
N VAL A 33 -4.56 5.24 -14.73
CA VAL A 33 -3.61 5.72 -13.70
C VAL A 33 -4.26 6.67 -12.69
N ASN A 34 -5.20 7.51 -13.10
CA ASN A 34 -5.96 8.40 -12.21
C ASN A 34 -6.78 7.63 -11.15
N LYS A 35 -7.41 6.53 -11.56
CA LYS A 35 -8.16 5.65 -10.67
C LYS A 35 -7.22 4.88 -9.76
N LEU A 36 -6.11 4.38 -10.29
CA LEU A 36 -5.10 3.69 -9.50
C LEU A 36 -4.53 4.62 -8.42
N TYR A 37 -4.20 5.87 -8.77
CA TYR A 37 -3.69 6.88 -7.84
C TYR A 37 -4.70 7.29 -6.76
N PHE A 38 -5.98 7.46 -7.13
CA PHE A 38 -7.06 7.73 -6.16
C PHE A 38 -7.18 6.60 -5.12
N LEU A 39 -7.16 5.35 -5.59
CA LEU A 39 -7.29 4.17 -4.73
C LEU A 39 -6.04 3.93 -3.89
N TRP A 40 -4.86 4.13 -4.48
CA TRP A 40 -3.58 4.10 -3.78
C TRP A 40 -3.60 5.04 -2.57
N ARG A 41 -3.95 6.32 -2.79
CA ARG A 41 -4.05 7.30 -1.69
C ARG A 41 -4.99 6.84 -0.59
N ARG A 42 -6.16 6.31 -0.96
CA ARG A 42 -7.13 5.81 0.03
C ARG A 42 -6.57 4.65 0.84
N VAL A 43 -5.91 3.68 0.21
CA VAL A 43 -5.37 2.52 0.92
C VAL A 43 -4.18 2.91 1.81
N ILE A 44 -3.26 3.75 1.35
CA ILE A 44 -2.15 4.24 2.18
C ILE A 44 -2.66 4.93 3.45
N GLN A 45 -3.74 5.71 3.36
CA GLN A 45 -4.36 6.34 4.54
C GLN A 45 -4.93 5.33 5.55
N ILE A 46 -5.30 4.12 5.12
CA ILE A 46 -5.75 3.05 6.01
C ILE A 46 -4.54 2.27 6.56
N LEU A 47 -3.55 2.00 5.71
CA LEU A 47 -2.38 1.20 6.08
C LEU A 47 -1.47 1.92 7.08
N LYS A 48 -1.41 3.26 7.07
CA LYS A 48 -0.61 4.05 8.00
C LYS A 48 -1.01 3.87 9.47
N GLU A 49 -2.23 3.43 9.75
CA GLU A 49 -2.73 3.22 11.11
C GLU A 49 -2.25 1.87 11.71
N GLY A 50 -1.64 1.01 10.89
CA GLY A 50 -1.10 -0.27 11.33
C GLY A 50 0.25 -0.16 12.02
N THR A 51 0.72 -1.29 12.56
CA THR A 51 2.08 -1.41 13.12
C THR A 51 3.15 -1.28 12.02
N ARG A 52 4.38 -0.91 12.42
CA ARG A 52 5.55 -0.89 11.51
C ARG A 52 5.73 -2.22 10.76
N SER A 53 5.57 -3.34 11.45
CA SER A 53 5.67 -4.68 10.82
C SER A 53 4.60 -4.90 9.75
N ASN A 54 3.36 -4.48 10.00
CA ASN A 54 2.30 -4.57 9.01
C ASN A 54 2.60 -3.66 7.81
N LEU A 55 3.01 -2.41 8.06
CA LEU A 55 3.36 -1.46 7.01
C LEU A 55 4.45 -2.01 6.07
N LEU A 56 5.54 -2.57 6.62
CA LEU A 56 6.61 -3.17 5.83
C LEU A 56 6.12 -4.36 4.99
N SER A 57 5.34 -5.27 5.60
CA SER A 57 4.76 -6.40 4.88
C SER A 57 3.82 -5.95 3.74
N ASN A 58 3.10 -4.86 3.93
CA ASN A 58 2.21 -4.30 2.91
C ASN A 58 3.00 -3.66 1.77
N ILE A 59 4.06 -2.89 2.08
CA ILE A 59 4.93 -2.28 1.07
C ILE A 59 5.52 -3.36 0.16
N ILE A 60 6.01 -4.47 0.72
CA ILE A 60 6.53 -5.61 -0.06
C ILE A 60 5.45 -6.15 -1.00
N THR A 61 4.21 -6.29 -0.53
CA THR A 61 3.08 -6.78 -1.34
C THR A 61 2.72 -5.79 -2.47
N LEU A 62 3.00 -4.51 -2.28
CA LEU A 62 2.65 -3.44 -3.20
C LEU A 62 3.77 -3.10 -4.20
N ILE A 63 4.96 -3.71 -4.11
CA ILE A 63 6.09 -3.48 -5.05
C ILE A 63 5.64 -3.48 -6.52
N PRO A 64 4.84 -4.46 -7.02
CA PRO A 64 4.41 -4.43 -8.41
C PRO A 64 3.61 -3.16 -8.76
N VAL A 65 2.70 -2.74 -7.88
CA VAL A 65 1.88 -1.54 -8.09
C VAL A 65 2.72 -0.26 -8.01
N ILE A 66 3.73 -0.23 -7.13
CA ILE A 66 4.69 0.88 -7.01
C ILE A 66 5.47 1.03 -8.31
N ASN A 67 5.97 -0.08 -8.88
CA ASN A 67 6.69 -0.07 -10.15
C ASN A 67 5.81 0.40 -11.31
N ASP A 68 4.53 0.01 -11.35
CA ASP A 68 3.62 0.48 -12.40
C ASP A 68 3.26 1.98 -12.27
N LEU A 69 3.42 2.57 -11.07
CA LEU A 69 3.10 3.98 -10.81
C LEU A 69 4.25 4.94 -11.11
N GLY A 70 5.50 4.51 -11.00
CA GLY A 70 6.64 5.41 -11.21
C GLY A 70 7.97 4.70 -11.41
N GLU A 71 7.91 3.51 -12.01
CA GLU A 71 9.07 2.74 -12.50
C GLU A 71 10.08 2.45 -11.37
N ASP A 72 11.35 2.26 -11.71
CA ASP A 72 12.38 1.82 -10.76
C ASP A 72 12.78 2.93 -9.75
N GLU A 73 12.72 4.19 -10.15
CA GLU A 73 13.12 5.34 -9.32
C GLU A 73 12.21 5.49 -8.10
N THR A 74 10.90 5.24 -8.26
CA THR A 74 9.94 5.31 -7.14
C THR A 74 10.21 4.25 -6.08
N LEU A 75 10.61 3.04 -6.49
CA LEU A 75 10.95 1.97 -5.54
C LEU A 75 12.22 2.31 -4.76
N PHE A 76 13.21 2.92 -5.40
CA PHE A 76 14.43 3.37 -4.75
C PHE A 76 14.13 4.45 -3.70
N GLU A 77 13.37 5.49 -4.06
CA GLU A 77 13.03 6.57 -3.12
C GLU A 77 12.23 6.07 -1.90
N ILE A 78 11.26 5.19 -2.10
CA ILE A 78 10.49 4.59 -1.00
C ILE A 78 11.40 3.78 -0.10
N SER A 79 12.31 3.00 -0.69
CA SER A 79 13.28 2.20 0.05
C SER A 79 14.19 3.07 0.91
N GLN A 80 14.70 4.17 0.34
CA GLN A 80 15.52 5.13 1.06
C GLN A 80 14.74 5.78 2.22
N ALA A 81 13.49 6.21 1.98
CA ALA A 81 12.65 6.80 3.02
C ALA A 81 12.38 5.83 4.19
N ILE A 82 12.18 4.53 3.91
CA ILE A 82 12.03 3.50 4.96
C ILE A 82 13.31 3.38 5.79
N ILE A 83 14.46 3.35 5.12
CA ILE A 83 15.77 3.27 5.76
C ILE A 83 16.00 4.49 6.65
N ASP A 84 15.75 5.70 6.14
CA ASP A 84 15.95 6.95 6.88
C ASP A 84 15.09 7.00 8.14
N VAL A 85 13.80 6.65 8.04
CA VAL A 85 12.90 6.59 9.20
C VAL A 85 13.33 5.50 10.19
N SER A 86 13.92 4.39 9.72
CA SER A 86 14.40 3.33 10.59
C SER A 86 15.63 3.73 11.42
N TYR A 87 16.43 4.68 10.93
CA TYR A 87 17.57 5.24 11.66
C TYR A 87 17.18 6.33 12.66
N TRP A 88 16.01 6.95 12.52
CA TRP A 88 15.57 8.06 13.38
C TRP A 88 14.88 7.61 14.69
N PHE A 89 14.53 6.33 14.82
CA PHE A 89 14.00 5.77 16.06
C PHE A 89 15.08 4.96 16.78
N PRO A 90 15.43 5.28 18.04
CA PRO A 90 16.36 4.48 18.85
C PRO A 90 15.79 3.10 19.19
#